data_AF-A0A8W8K3K1-F1
#
_entry.id   AF-A0A8W8K3K1-F1
#
_cell.length_a   1.000
_cell.length_b   1.000
_cell.length_c   1.000
_cell.angle_alpha   90.00
_cell.angle_beta   90.00
_cell.angle_gamma   90.00
#
_symmetry.space_group_name_H-M   'P 1'
#
loop_
_entity.id
_entity.type
_entity.pdbx_description
1 polymer ?
#
loop_
_entity_poly.entity_id
_entity_poly.type
_entity_poly.pdbx_seq_one_letter_code
_entity_poly.pdbx_strand_id
1 'polypeptide(L)'
;ELTGPGKWEQWTHWKSKTQDHRNRGATKGELEKILSAEKDHKSNLATDELTTVRRNLQTSGIEVTNDFIRETWYHVYRQFFLTKALGQCQECRKGFYYYQKGFTDSGLECNDVVLFWRLQRMLQITSNALRQQVVNNEARRLERIIKEVLDEFGEDQDTLAKLLTGPRVQLAEELKKVRQIQEKLEEFIQALNKEK
;
A
#
# COMPACT_ATOMS: atom_id res chain seq x y z
N GLU A 1 -0.31 13.84 -9.79
CA GLU A 1 -1.53 14.59 -9.44
C GLU A 1 -2.29 14.92 -10.71
N LEU A 2 -3.63 14.83 -10.71
CA LEU A 2 -4.44 14.99 -11.94
C LEU A 2 -4.25 16.36 -12.62
N THR A 3 -4.12 17.44 -11.86
CA THR A 3 -3.97 18.82 -12.38
C THR A 3 -2.60 19.43 -12.14
N GLY A 4 -1.63 18.59 -11.74
CA GLY A 4 -0.28 19.01 -11.36
C GLY A 4 -0.19 19.83 -10.07
N PRO A 5 1.02 20.35 -9.77
CA PRO A 5 1.36 20.93 -8.47
C PRO A 5 0.53 22.17 -8.13
N GLY A 6 0.23 22.32 -6.84
CA GLY A 6 -0.44 23.51 -6.30
C GLY A 6 0.41 24.77 -6.46
N LYS A 7 -0.20 25.96 -6.35
CA LYS A 7 0.55 27.24 -6.45
C LYS A 7 1.69 27.33 -5.42
N TRP A 8 1.45 26.81 -4.21
CA TRP A 8 2.45 26.77 -3.15
C TRP A 8 3.62 25.83 -3.47
N GLU A 9 3.35 24.63 -3.98
CA GLU A 9 4.40 23.67 -4.35
C GLU A 9 5.21 24.16 -5.55
N GLN A 10 4.58 24.84 -6.51
CA GLN A 10 5.28 25.45 -7.63
C GLN A 10 6.32 26.47 -7.13
N TRP A 11 5.99 27.22 -6.08
CA TRP A 11 6.90 28.21 -5.50
C TRP A 11 7.95 27.60 -4.58
N THR A 12 7.56 26.71 -3.66
CA THR A 12 8.48 26.13 -2.65
C THR A 12 9.39 25.04 -3.21
N HIS A 13 8.92 24.25 -4.18
CA HIS A 13 9.66 23.13 -4.75
C HIS A 13 10.06 23.37 -6.21
N TRP A 14 9.86 24.59 -6.72
CA TRP A 14 10.19 24.97 -8.10
C TRP A 14 9.62 24.02 -9.16
N LYS A 15 8.46 23.41 -8.89
CA LYS A 15 7.78 22.51 -9.83
C LYS A 15 6.93 23.31 -10.80
N SER A 16 6.79 22.85 -12.04
CA SER A 16 5.95 23.49 -13.05
C SER A 16 4.80 22.58 -13.49
N LYS A 17 3.73 23.18 -14.01
CA LYS A 17 2.64 22.43 -14.64
C LYS A 17 3.00 22.12 -16.10
N THR A 18 2.95 20.83 -16.45
CA THR A 18 3.04 20.35 -17.83
C THR A 18 1.80 20.77 -18.63
N GLN A 19 1.87 20.66 -19.96
CA GLN A 19 0.72 20.93 -20.81
C GLN A 19 -0.47 20.00 -20.49
N ASP A 20 -0.19 18.73 -20.18
CA ASP A 20 -1.21 17.76 -19.76
C ASP A 20 -1.95 18.23 -18.50
N HIS A 21 -1.21 18.71 -17.48
CA HIS A 21 -1.80 19.26 -16.26
C HIS A 21 -2.72 20.46 -16.52
N ARG A 22 -2.38 21.30 -17.51
CA ARG A 22 -3.21 22.45 -17.92
C ARG A 22 -4.47 21.98 -18.62
N ASN A 23 -4.33 21.04 -19.56
CA ASN A 23 -5.46 20.44 -20.30
C ASN A 23 -6.42 19.72 -19.34
N ARG A 24 -5.90 18.93 -18.38
CA ARG A 24 -6.69 18.29 -17.32
C ARG A 24 -7.39 19.31 -16.42
N GLY A 25 -6.71 20.41 -16.10
CA GLY A 25 -7.31 21.52 -15.34
C GLY A 25 -8.50 22.17 -16.05
N ALA A 26 -8.35 22.47 -17.34
CA ALA A 26 -9.44 23.03 -18.15
C ALA A 26 -10.60 22.04 -18.32
N THR A 27 -10.28 20.78 -18.62
CA THR A 27 -11.27 19.70 -18.76
C THR A 27 -12.04 19.50 -17.46
N LYS A 28 -11.35 19.47 -16.32
CA LYS A 28 -11.96 19.43 -15.00
C LYS A 28 -12.92 20.60 -14.79
N GLY A 29 -12.53 21.82 -15.14
CA GLY A 29 -13.38 23.01 -15.00
C GLY A 29 -14.68 22.91 -15.80
N GLU A 30 -14.65 22.38 -17.02
CA GLU A 30 -15.88 22.14 -17.81
C GLU A 30 -16.76 21.05 -17.19
N LEU A 31 -16.17 19.96 -16.70
CA LEU A 31 -16.90 18.86 -16.06
C LEU A 31 -17.54 19.29 -14.72
N GLU A 32 -16.87 20.17 -13.95
CA GLU A 32 -17.42 20.72 -12.71
C GLU A 32 -18.65 21.62 -12.95
N LYS A 33 -18.76 22.26 -14.12
CA LYS A 33 -19.96 23.03 -14.49
C LYS A 33 -21.18 22.13 -14.64
N ILE A 34 -21.02 20.95 -15.25
CA ILE A 34 -22.10 19.95 -15.37
C ILE A 34 -22.60 19.55 -13.98
N LEU A 35 -21.68 19.18 -13.09
CA LEU A 35 -22.00 18.78 -11.72
C LEU A 35 -22.60 19.91 -10.87
N SER A 36 -22.24 21.15 -11.17
CA SER A 36 -22.82 22.33 -10.52
C SER A 36 -24.25 22.60 -10.99
N ALA A 37 -24.56 22.30 -12.24
CA ALA A 37 -25.90 22.43 -12.81
C ALA A 37 -26.84 21.31 -12.34
N GLU A 38 -26.35 20.07 -12.25
CA GLU A 38 -27.12 18.91 -11.82
C GLU A 38 -26.51 18.25 -10.57
N LYS A 39 -27.08 18.56 -9.39
CA LYS A 39 -26.57 18.03 -8.10
C LYS A 39 -26.80 16.53 -7.91
N ASP A 40 -27.73 15.94 -8.64
CA ASP A 40 -28.10 14.51 -8.58
C ASP A 40 -27.60 13.72 -9.79
N HIS A 41 -26.59 14.26 -10.48
CA HIS A 41 -26.01 13.66 -11.66
C HIS A 41 -25.48 12.24 -11.40
N LYS A 42 -25.69 11.35 -12.37
CA LYS A 42 -25.25 9.95 -12.32
C LYS A 42 -23.75 9.81 -12.59
N SER A 43 -23.17 8.65 -12.30
CA SER A 43 -21.73 8.43 -12.52
C SER A 43 -21.30 8.42 -13.97
N ASN A 44 -22.23 8.18 -14.89
CA ASN A 44 -21.91 8.04 -16.31
C ASN A 44 -22.09 9.38 -16.98
N LEU A 45 -21.05 9.85 -17.66
CA LEU A 45 -21.11 11.03 -18.52
C LEU A 45 -21.85 10.67 -19.81
N ALA A 46 -22.94 11.37 -20.09
CA ALA A 46 -23.73 11.12 -21.29
C ALA A 46 -22.98 11.55 -22.57
N THR A 47 -23.41 11.04 -23.71
CA THR A 47 -22.68 11.22 -24.98
C THR A 47 -22.76 12.66 -25.49
N ASP A 48 -23.89 13.31 -25.28
CA ASP A 48 -24.16 14.72 -25.54
C ASP A 48 -23.34 15.64 -24.61
N GLU A 49 -23.25 15.31 -23.32
CA GLU A 49 -22.39 16.02 -22.37
C GLU A 49 -20.92 15.94 -22.76
N LEU A 50 -20.44 14.73 -23.09
CA LEU A 50 -19.08 14.50 -23.59
C LEU A 50 -18.79 15.34 -24.84
N THR A 51 -19.75 15.38 -25.77
CA THR A 51 -19.62 16.16 -27.01
C THR A 51 -19.57 17.65 -26.72
N THR A 52 -20.39 18.12 -25.77
CA THR A 52 -20.45 19.51 -25.33
C THR A 52 -19.15 19.95 -24.69
N VAL A 53 -18.63 19.17 -23.73
CA VAL A 53 -17.35 19.44 -23.05
C VAL A 53 -16.22 19.52 -24.08
N ARG A 54 -16.16 18.56 -25.01
CA ARG A 54 -15.14 18.57 -26.07
C ARG A 54 -15.22 19.83 -26.93
N ARG A 55 -16.42 20.25 -27.34
CA ARG A 55 -16.63 21.45 -28.17
C ARG A 55 -16.23 22.73 -27.43
N ASN A 56 -16.54 22.83 -26.13
CA ASN A 56 -16.14 23.97 -25.31
C ASN A 56 -14.61 24.07 -25.17
N LEU A 57 -13.94 22.93 -24.97
CA LEU A 57 -12.48 22.87 -24.91
C LEU A 57 -11.84 23.26 -26.24
N GLN A 58 -12.36 22.76 -27.37
CA GLN A 58 -11.90 23.14 -28.70
C GLN A 58 -12.05 24.65 -28.97
N THR A 59 -13.18 25.24 -28.55
CA THR A 59 -13.43 26.68 -28.66
C THR A 59 -12.41 27.49 -27.85
N SER A 60 -11.89 26.92 -26.77
CA SER A 60 -10.84 27.51 -25.93
C SER A 60 -9.42 27.19 -26.43
N GLY A 61 -9.27 26.61 -27.63
CA GLY A 61 -7.98 26.22 -28.21
C GLY A 61 -7.35 24.97 -27.57
N ILE A 62 -8.12 24.16 -26.85
CA ILE A 62 -7.65 22.95 -26.16
C ILE A 62 -8.19 21.72 -26.90
N GLU A 63 -7.31 21.01 -27.58
CA GLU A 63 -7.63 19.75 -28.23
C GLU A 63 -7.32 18.56 -27.32
N VAL A 64 -8.36 17.80 -26.97
CA VAL A 64 -8.27 16.59 -26.16
C VAL A 64 -9.14 15.48 -26.73
N THR A 65 -8.76 14.22 -26.49
CA THR A 65 -9.53 13.06 -26.93
C THR A 65 -10.74 12.79 -26.03
N ASN A 66 -11.71 12.04 -26.54
CA ASN A 66 -12.86 11.62 -25.73
C ASN A 66 -12.43 10.78 -24.51
N ASP A 67 -11.42 9.94 -24.67
CA ASP A 67 -10.92 9.09 -23.57
C ASP A 67 -10.25 9.91 -22.48
N PHE A 68 -9.51 10.96 -22.85
CA PHE A 68 -8.94 11.91 -21.90
C PHE A 68 -10.02 12.59 -21.05
N ILE A 69 -11.15 12.97 -21.66
CA ILE A 69 -12.29 13.56 -20.95
C ILE A 69 -12.91 12.53 -20.00
N ARG A 70 -13.10 11.27 -20.45
CA ARG A 70 -13.64 10.18 -19.62
C ARG A 70 -12.75 9.83 -18.43
N GLU A 71 -11.44 9.75 -18.64
CA GLU A 71 -10.47 9.56 -17.56
C GLU A 71 -10.55 10.69 -16.54
N THR A 72 -10.62 11.94 -17.01
CA THR A 72 -10.74 13.10 -16.13
C THR A 72 -12.07 13.09 -15.37
N TRP A 73 -13.17 12.72 -16.04
CA TRP A 73 -14.50 12.57 -15.44
C TRP A 73 -14.53 11.56 -14.32
N TYR A 74 -13.89 10.39 -14.48
CA TYR A 74 -13.83 9.37 -13.44
C TYR A 74 -13.33 9.94 -12.10
N HIS A 75 -12.27 10.77 -12.15
CA HIS A 75 -11.72 11.40 -10.96
C HIS A 75 -12.57 12.55 -10.44
N VAL A 76 -13.09 13.40 -11.33
CA VAL A 76 -13.92 14.56 -10.96
C VAL A 76 -15.23 14.13 -10.33
N TYR A 77 -15.95 13.18 -10.94
CA TYR A 77 -17.19 12.63 -10.39
C TYR A 77 -16.96 11.96 -9.04
N ARG A 78 -15.89 11.17 -8.91
CA ARG A 78 -15.58 10.50 -7.64
C ARG A 78 -15.31 11.50 -6.52
N GLN A 79 -14.61 12.59 -6.81
CA GLN A 79 -14.42 13.68 -5.83
C GLN A 79 -15.76 14.30 -5.44
N PHE A 80 -16.58 14.67 -6.42
CA PHE A 80 -17.92 15.25 -6.20
C PHE A 80 -18.82 14.33 -5.35
N PHE A 81 -18.92 13.06 -5.72
CA PHE A 81 -19.69 12.05 -5.01
C PHE A 81 -19.26 11.93 -3.54
N LEU A 82 -17.95 11.82 -3.28
CA LEU A 82 -17.44 11.73 -1.91
C LEU A 82 -17.68 13.01 -1.11
N THR A 83 -17.52 14.18 -1.71
CA THR A 83 -17.82 15.46 -1.04
C THR A 83 -19.31 15.59 -0.71
N LYS A 84 -20.20 15.18 -1.62
CA LYS A 84 -21.65 15.16 -1.40
C LYS A 84 -22.01 14.21 -0.24
N ALA A 85 -21.53 12.97 -0.30
CA ALA A 85 -21.78 11.96 0.73
C ALA A 85 -21.25 12.39 2.11
N LEU A 86 -20.07 13.05 2.16
CA LEU A 86 -19.54 13.63 3.40
C LEU A 86 -20.45 14.73 3.96
N GLY A 87 -21.02 15.57 3.10
CA GLY A 87 -22.01 16.58 3.49
C GLY A 87 -23.25 15.95 4.13
N GLN A 88 -23.79 14.88 3.52
CA GLN A 88 -24.96 14.16 4.04
C GLN A 88 -24.69 13.50 5.41
N CYS A 89 -23.48 12.95 5.61
CA CYS A 89 -23.07 12.42 6.92
C CYS A 89 -23.11 13.47 8.04
N GLN A 90 -22.80 14.75 7.77
CA GLN A 90 -22.86 15.81 8.78
C GLN A 90 -24.29 16.07 9.25
N GLU A 91 -25.28 15.96 8.36
CA GLU A 91 -26.69 16.08 8.73
C GLU A 91 -27.15 14.89 9.60
N CYS A 92 -26.67 13.68 9.29
CA CYS A 92 -26.93 12.48 10.09
C CYS A 92 -26.41 12.56 11.53
N ARG A 93 -25.34 13.33 11.78
CA ARG A 93 -24.86 13.58 13.15
C ARG A 93 -25.93 14.23 14.04
N LYS A 94 -26.79 15.08 13.46
CA LYS A 94 -27.94 15.69 14.16
C LYS A 94 -29.09 14.70 14.36
N GLY A 95 -29.17 13.66 13.54
CA GLY A 95 -30.19 12.60 13.62
C GLY A 95 -30.19 11.84 14.95
N PHE A 96 -29.00 11.58 15.52
CA PHE A 96 -28.91 10.91 16.83
C PHE A 96 -29.60 11.72 17.94
N TYR A 97 -29.49 13.04 17.89
CA TYR A 97 -30.14 13.94 18.84
C TYR A 97 -31.68 13.89 18.71
N TYR A 98 -32.20 13.90 17.47
CA TYR A 98 -33.64 13.78 17.21
C TYR A 98 -34.21 12.43 17.66
N TYR A 99 -33.48 11.35 17.40
CA TYR A 99 -33.83 10.01 17.87
C TYR A 99 -33.95 9.95 19.41
N GLN A 100 -32.97 10.51 20.14
CA GLN A 100 -32.99 10.54 21.61
C GLN A 100 -34.19 11.32 22.18
N LYS A 101 -34.75 12.27 21.41
CA LYS A 101 -35.93 13.06 21.78
C LYS A 101 -37.26 12.44 21.34
N GLY A 102 -37.24 11.25 20.73
CA GLY A 102 -38.44 10.53 20.29
C GLY A 102 -38.97 10.97 18.92
N PHE A 103 -38.22 11.77 18.16
CA PHE A 103 -38.58 12.12 16.78
C PHE A 103 -38.09 11.02 15.83
N THR A 104 -38.96 10.07 15.52
CA THR A 104 -38.67 8.95 14.62
C THR A 104 -38.88 9.27 13.14
N ASP A 105 -39.65 10.32 12.82
CA ASP A 105 -40.07 10.66 11.45
C ASP A 105 -39.26 11.82 10.83
N SER A 106 -37.94 11.83 11.07
CA SER A 106 -37.07 12.91 10.58
C SER A 106 -36.66 12.77 9.11
N GLY A 107 -37.03 11.66 8.44
CA GLY A 107 -36.68 11.41 7.04
C GLY A 107 -35.17 11.36 6.75
N LEU A 108 -34.33 11.19 7.78
CA LEU A 108 -32.87 11.22 7.65
C LEU A 108 -32.34 9.91 7.05
N GLU A 109 -31.68 10.02 5.90
CA GLU A 109 -30.99 8.90 5.26
C GLU A 109 -29.50 8.87 5.64
N CYS A 110 -29.10 7.88 6.44
CA CYS A 110 -27.71 7.75 6.93
C CYS A 110 -26.91 6.63 6.26
N ASN A 111 -27.29 6.28 5.03
CA ASN A 111 -26.62 5.25 4.23
C ASN A 111 -25.14 5.60 3.95
N ASP A 112 -24.82 6.88 3.78
CA ASP A 112 -23.45 7.34 3.53
C ASP A 112 -22.52 7.12 4.73
N VAL A 113 -23.04 7.13 5.95
CA VAL A 113 -22.24 6.82 7.16
C VAL A 113 -21.75 5.36 7.08
N VAL A 114 -22.62 4.46 6.65
CA VAL A 114 -22.28 3.04 6.44
C VAL A 114 -21.26 2.89 5.31
N LEU A 115 -21.39 3.65 4.22
CA LEU A 115 -20.42 3.69 3.13
C LEU A 115 -19.02 4.06 3.66
N PHE A 116 -18.89 5.16 4.40
CA PHE A 116 -17.58 5.59 4.92
C PHE A 116 -17.01 4.61 5.94
N TRP A 117 -17.85 4.00 6.79
CA TRP A 117 -17.40 2.95 7.70
C TRP A 117 -16.82 1.75 6.95
N ARG A 118 -17.48 1.30 5.88
CA ARG A 118 -16.99 0.20 5.01
C ARG A 118 -15.68 0.58 4.33
N LEU A 119 -15.57 1.80 3.81
CA LEU A 119 -14.34 2.30 3.19
C LEU A 119 -13.18 2.33 4.19
N GLN A 120 -13.40 2.86 5.40
CA GLN A 120 -12.40 2.89 6.46
C GLN A 120 -11.97 1.46 6.85
N ARG A 121 -12.91 0.54 7.01
CA ARG A 121 -12.63 -0.85 7.34
C ARG A 121 -11.81 -1.54 6.25
N MET A 122 -12.17 -1.33 4.99
CA MET A 122 -11.43 -1.87 3.85
C MET A 122 -9.99 -1.35 3.85
N LEU A 123 -9.80 -0.03 3.98
CA LEU A 123 -8.46 0.58 4.05
C LEU A 123 -7.61 0.03 5.21
N GLN A 124 -8.22 -0.16 6.38
CA GLN A 124 -7.54 -0.76 7.55
C GLN A 124 -7.05 -2.18 7.25
N ILE A 125 -7.90 -3.02 6.66
CA ILE A 125 -7.57 -4.41 6.32
C ILE A 125 -6.47 -4.43 5.25
N THR A 126 -6.60 -3.64 4.18
CA THR A 126 -5.61 -3.57 3.10
C THR A 126 -4.25 -3.08 3.61
N SER A 127 -4.22 -2.06 4.49
CA SER A 127 -2.98 -1.58 5.10
C SER A 127 -2.30 -2.67 5.94
N ASN A 128 -3.07 -3.39 6.75
CA ASN A 128 -2.53 -4.50 7.55
C ASN A 128 -1.99 -5.63 6.67
N ALA A 129 -2.71 -5.99 5.61
CA ALA A 129 -2.28 -7.01 4.65
C ALA A 129 -0.99 -6.59 3.93
N LEU A 130 -0.91 -5.34 3.47
CA LEU A 130 0.29 -4.80 2.82
C LEU A 130 1.49 -4.80 3.78
N ARG A 131 1.29 -4.38 5.04
CA ARG A 131 2.34 -4.43 6.06
C ARG A 131 2.84 -5.86 6.26
N GLN A 132 1.94 -6.83 6.39
CA GLN A 132 2.30 -8.24 6.51
C GLN A 132 3.05 -8.75 5.27
N GLN A 133 2.61 -8.37 4.07
CA GLN A 133 3.27 -8.75 2.84
C GLN A 133 4.71 -8.23 2.77
N VAL A 134 4.92 -6.94 3.10
CA VAL A 134 6.24 -6.32 3.13
C VAL A 134 7.14 -6.98 4.17
N VAL A 135 6.65 -7.12 5.42
CA VAL A 135 7.43 -7.74 6.50
C VAL A 135 7.79 -9.19 6.16
N ASN A 136 6.86 -9.98 5.65
CA ASN A 136 7.12 -11.37 5.30
C ASN A 136 8.11 -11.51 4.12
N ASN A 137 8.07 -10.58 3.17
CA ASN A 137 9.00 -10.58 2.05
C ASN A 137 10.41 -10.19 2.50
N GLU A 138 10.54 -9.09 3.24
CA GLU A 138 11.83 -8.64 3.77
C GLU A 138 12.42 -9.62 4.77
N ALA A 139 11.60 -10.28 5.61
CA ALA A 139 12.07 -11.32 6.52
C ALA A 139 12.68 -12.51 5.75
N ARG A 140 12.02 -12.99 4.70
CA ARG A 140 12.55 -14.07 3.84
C ARG A 140 13.81 -13.66 3.09
N ARG A 141 13.86 -12.41 2.61
CA ARG A 141 15.04 -11.85 1.96
C ARG A 141 16.23 -11.78 2.93
N LEU A 142 16.00 -11.27 4.13
CA LEU A 142 17.02 -11.19 5.18
C LEU A 142 17.52 -12.58 5.58
N GLU A 143 16.61 -13.55 5.74
CA GLU A 143 16.98 -14.94 6.04
C GLU A 143 17.91 -15.53 4.97
N ARG A 144 17.63 -15.27 3.69
CA ARG A 144 18.49 -15.73 2.59
C ARG A 144 19.87 -15.08 2.66
N ILE A 145 19.94 -13.77 2.86
CA ILE A 145 21.21 -13.05 2.95
C ILE A 145 22.03 -13.54 4.15
N ILE A 146 21.39 -13.77 5.30
CA ILE A 146 22.07 -14.34 6.48
C ILE A 146 22.64 -15.72 6.17
N LYS A 147 21.87 -16.58 5.48
CA LYS A 147 22.36 -17.91 5.07
C LYS A 147 23.56 -17.79 4.13
N GLU A 148 23.46 -16.98 3.09
CA GLU A 148 24.56 -16.76 2.13
C GLU A 148 25.84 -16.28 2.83
N VAL A 149 25.72 -15.31 3.76
CA VAL A 149 26.87 -14.80 4.53
C VAL A 149 27.43 -15.86 5.49
N LEU A 150 26.58 -16.66 6.13
CA LEU A 150 27.02 -17.74 7.01
C LEU A 150 27.70 -18.87 6.22
N ASP A 151 27.21 -19.18 5.02
CA ASP A 151 27.82 -20.15 4.13
C ASP A 151 29.22 -19.67 3.68
N GLU A 152 29.35 -18.39 3.29
CA GLU A 152 30.64 -17.77 2.98
C GLU A 152 31.63 -17.82 4.16
N PHE A 153 31.18 -17.51 5.38
CA PHE A 153 32.02 -17.65 6.58
C PHE A 153 32.35 -19.11 6.94
N GLY A 154 31.50 -20.07 6.56
CA GLY A 154 31.73 -21.49 6.73
C GLY A 154 32.83 -22.03 5.81
N GLU A 155 33.03 -21.43 4.64
CA GLU A 155 34.07 -21.83 3.68
C GLU A 155 35.49 -21.45 4.15
N ASP A 156 35.65 -20.35 4.89
CA ASP A 156 36.94 -19.93 5.46
C ASP A 156 37.12 -20.45 6.90
N GLN A 157 37.93 -21.51 7.02
CA GLN A 157 38.24 -22.18 8.29
C GLN A 157 38.94 -21.25 9.30
N ASP A 158 39.70 -20.25 8.86
CA ASP A 158 40.39 -19.33 9.77
C ASP A 158 39.41 -18.34 10.42
N THR A 159 38.43 -17.84 9.66
CA THR A 159 37.31 -17.07 10.23
C THR A 159 36.42 -17.93 11.12
N LEU A 160 36.12 -19.16 10.71
CA LEU A 160 35.30 -20.07 11.49
C LEU A 160 35.95 -20.37 12.85
N ALA A 161 37.25 -20.62 12.89
CA ALA A 161 38.02 -20.85 14.11
C ALA A 161 38.09 -19.62 15.02
N LYS A 162 38.07 -18.40 14.46
CA LYS A 162 38.02 -17.15 15.24
C LYS A 162 36.62 -16.88 15.81
N LEU A 163 35.58 -17.17 15.04
CA LEU A 163 34.18 -16.89 15.39
C LEU A 163 33.57 -17.95 16.32
N LEU A 164 33.92 -19.23 16.15
CA LEU A 164 33.48 -20.34 16.99
C LEU A 164 34.43 -20.55 18.18
N THR A 165 34.59 -19.52 19.01
CA THR A 165 35.41 -19.62 20.23
C THR A 165 34.54 -19.58 21.49
N GLY A 166 34.99 -20.28 22.54
CA GLY A 166 34.38 -20.19 23.87
C GLY A 166 34.46 -21.48 24.69
N PRO A 167 34.15 -21.42 26.00
CA PRO A 167 34.33 -22.56 26.92
C PRO A 167 33.51 -23.79 26.53
N ARG A 168 32.31 -23.60 25.98
CA ARG A 168 31.45 -24.71 25.53
C ARG A 168 31.96 -25.38 24.26
N VAL A 169 32.58 -24.62 23.36
CA VAL A 169 33.15 -25.17 22.11
C VAL A 169 34.40 -25.97 22.44
N GLN A 170 35.27 -25.43 23.30
CA GLN A 170 36.46 -26.13 23.80
C GLN A 170 36.08 -27.45 24.49
N LEU A 171 35.09 -27.44 25.38
CA LEU A 171 34.61 -28.64 26.04
C LEU A 171 34.06 -29.67 25.02
N ALA A 172 33.32 -29.22 24.00
CA ALA A 172 32.82 -30.11 22.95
C ALA A 172 33.95 -30.73 22.11
N GLU A 173 35.00 -29.97 21.80
CA GLU A 173 36.19 -30.49 21.13
C GLU A 173 36.95 -31.51 21.98
N GLU A 174 37.13 -31.24 23.28
CA GLU A 174 37.75 -32.17 24.22
C GLU A 174 36.95 -33.48 24.32
N LEU A 175 35.63 -33.40 24.45
CA LEU A 175 34.75 -34.57 24.48
C LEU A 175 34.86 -35.40 23.18
N LYS A 176 34.98 -34.73 22.02
CA LYS A 176 35.18 -35.41 20.73
C LYS A 176 36.53 -36.14 20.68
N LYS A 177 37.61 -35.52 21.17
CA LYS A 177 38.94 -36.16 21.27
C LYS A 177 38.90 -37.37 22.18
N VAL A 178 38.26 -37.27 23.35
CA VAL A 178 38.10 -38.39 24.29
C VAL A 178 37.36 -39.56 23.63
N ARG A 179 36.26 -39.28 22.91
CA ARG A 179 35.50 -40.32 22.21
C ARG A 179 36.32 -41.02 21.12
N GLN A 180 37.10 -40.26 20.33
CA GLN A 180 37.98 -40.86 19.31
C GLN A 180 39.06 -41.78 19.92
N ILE A 181 39.60 -41.40 21.09
CA ILE A 181 40.56 -42.25 21.81
C ILE A 181 39.88 -43.54 22.28
N GLN A 182 38.64 -43.46 22.79
CA GLN A 182 37.87 -44.64 23.19
C GLN A 182 37.60 -45.57 22.01
N GLU A 183 37.17 -45.04 20.86
CA GLU A 183 36.92 -45.83 19.64
C GLU A 183 38.21 -46.55 19.17
N LYS A 184 39.36 -45.85 19.16
CA LYS A 184 40.66 -46.45 18.83
C LYS A 184 41.10 -47.54 19.82
N LEU A 185 40.83 -47.36 21.11
CA LEU A 185 41.13 -48.36 22.14
C LEU A 185 40.24 -49.60 21.98
N GLU A 186 38.96 -49.41 21.67
CA GLU A 186 38.05 -50.53 21.36
C GLU A 186 38.51 -51.30 20.12
N GLU A 187 38.89 -50.61 19.05
CA GLU A 187 39.48 -51.22 17.85
C GLU A 187 40.75 -52.03 18.20
N PHE A 188 41.63 -51.48 19.03
CA PHE A 188 42.86 -52.17 19.47
C PHE A 188 42.56 -53.40 20.32
N ILE A 189 41.62 -53.32 21.27
CA ILE A 189 41.18 -54.46 22.08
C ILE A 189 40.57 -55.55 21.20
N GLN A 190 39.77 -55.18 20.19
CA GLN A 190 39.21 -56.13 19.24
C GLN A 190 40.28 -56.80 18.37
N ALA A 191 41.32 -56.07 17.96
CA ALA A 191 42.45 -56.64 17.23
C ALA A 191 43.25 -57.62 18.10
N LEU A 192 43.57 -57.25 19.34
CA LEU A 192 44.25 -58.12 20.31
C LEU A 192 43.48 -59.41 20.61
N ASN A 193 42.15 -59.33 20.71
CA ASN A 193 41.32 -60.52 20.95
C ASN A 193 41.19 -61.43 19.71
N LYS A 194 41.49 -60.93 18.51
CA LYS A 194 41.53 -61.74 17.27
C LYS A 194 42.88 -62.42 17.04
N GLU A 195 43.95 -61.97 17.70
CA GLU A 195 45.30 -62.56 17.62
C GLU A 195 45.54 -63.66 18.67
N LYS A 196 44.57 -63.92 19.57
CA LYS A 196 44.55 -65.07 20.48
C LYS A 196 43.72 -66.22 19.91
#